data_AF-A0A7Y8NSY7-F1
#
_entry.id   AF-A0A7Y8NSY7-F1
#
_cell.length_a   1.000
_cell.length_b   1.000
_cell.length_c   1.000
_cell.angle_alpha   90.00
_cell.angle_beta   90.00
_cell.angle_gamma   90.00
#
_symmetry.space_group_name_H-M   'P 1'
#
loop_
_entity.id
_entity.type
_entity.pdbx_description
1 polymer ?
#
loop_
_entity_poly.entity_id
_entity_poly.type
_entity_poly.pdbx_seq_one_letter_code
_entity_poly.pdbx_strand_id
1 'polypeptide(L)'
;KNFVISSVSVDKDKAAWQKAMREDKTSQFIHTNIADFGKTEACKYYQVNAIPANMLINPEGRIIAMDLRGDELIKTLTRVIK
;
A
#
# COMPACT_ATOMS: atom_id res chain seq x y z
N LYS A 1 10.34 8.29 13.66
CA LYS A 1 8.97 8.52 13.14
C LYS A 1 8.22 7.21 13.23
N ASN A 2 7.10 7.17 13.93
CA ASN A 2 6.29 5.95 14.10
C ASN A 2 5.38 5.75 12.87
N PHE A 3 5.99 5.67 11.69
CA PHE A 3 5.30 5.51 10.42
C PHE A 3 6.03 4.48 9.57
N VAL A 4 5.28 3.53 9.03
CA VAL A 4 5.78 2.43 8.20
C VAL A 4 4.92 2.36 6.95
N ILE A 5 5.56 2.07 5.82
CA ILE A 5 4.87 1.79 4.56
C ILE A 5 4.91 0.29 4.33
N SER A 6 3.72 -0.31 4.15
CA SER A 6 3.54 -1.68 3.72
C SER A 6 2.99 -1.68 2.29
N SER A 7 3.76 -2.26 1.38
CA SER A 7 3.45 -2.40 -0.04
C SER A 7 2.91 -3.80 -0.30
N VAL A 8 1.70 -3.87 -0.84
CA VAL A 8 1.05 -5.13 -1.21
C VAL A 8 0.98 -5.20 -2.73
N SER A 9 1.77 -6.09 -3.33
CA SER A 9 1.73 -6.40 -4.75
C SER A 9 0.73 -7.52 -5.04
N VAL A 10 0.16 -7.46 -6.23
CA VAL A 10 -0.72 -8.49 -6.80
C VAL A 10 -0.15 -9.06 -8.11
N ASP A 11 1.13 -8.77 -8.38
CA ASP A 11 1.85 -9.22 -9.57
C ASP A 11 2.01 -10.74 -9.59
N LYS A 12 1.76 -11.34 -10.76
CA LYS A 12 1.96 -12.78 -10.97
C LYS A 12 3.42 -13.13 -11.22
N ASP A 13 4.18 -12.20 -11.80
CA ASP A 13 5.61 -12.38 -12.08
C ASP A 13 6.46 -11.81 -10.95
N LYS A 14 7.05 -12.71 -10.17
CA LYS A 14 7.93 -12.37 -9.06
C LYS A 14 9.20 -11.63 -9.51
N ALA A 15 9.78 -11.98 -10.65
CA ALA A 15 11.01 -11.37 -11.13
C ALA A 15 10.75 -9.92 -11.60
N ALA A 16 9.65 -9.71 -12.33
CA ALA A 16 9.21 -8.38 -12.73
C ALA A 16 8.92 -7.50 -11.51
N TRP A 17 8.19 -8.01 -10.52
CA TRP A 17 7.90 -7.31 -9.27
C TRP A 17 9.19 -6.92 -8.51
N GLN A 18 10.11 -7.86 -8.33
CA GLN A 18 11.40 -7.58 -7.67
C GLN A 18 12.25 -6.55 -8.41
N LYS A 19 12.18 -6.53 -9.75
CA LYS A 19 12.84 -5.51 -10.58
C LYS A 19 12.21 -4.14 -10.33
N ALA A 20 10.88 -4.04 -10.38
CA ALA A 20 10.14 -2.80 -10.11
C ALA A 20 10.46 -2.23 -8.71
N MET A 21 10.49 -3.08 -7.68
CA MET A 21 10.88 -2.67 -6.32
C MET A 21 12.23 -1.96 -6.25
N ARG A 22 13.22 -2.42 -7.03
CA ARG A 22 14.56 -1.81 -7.10
C ARG A 22 14.54 -0.51 -7.90
N GLU A 23 13.84 -0.50 -9.04
CA GLU A 23 13.75 0.67 -9.92
C GLU A 23 13.02 1.83 -9.22
N ASP A 24 11.95 1.53 -8.47
CA ASP A 24 11.15 2.49 -7.72
C ASP A 24 11.80 2.89 -6.38
N LYS A 25 12.95 2.29 -6.03
CA LYS A 25 13.68 2.55 -4.77
C LYS A 25 12.79 2.41 -3.53
N THR A 26 12.03 1.31 -3.48
CA THR A 26 11.07 1.01 -2.40
C THR A 26 11.55 -0.10 -1.48
N SER A 27 12.81 -0.52 -1.57
CA SER A 27 13.35 -1.68 -0.84
C SER A 27 13.30 -1.55 0.69
N GLN A 28 13.17 -0.34 1.22
CA GLN A 28 13.00 -0.02 2.64
C GLN A 28 11.56 -0.23 3.15
N PHE A 29 10.58 -0.44 2.27
CA PHE A 29 9.21 -0.73 2.68
C PHE A 29 9.08 -2.20 3.07
N ILE A 30 8.02 -2.51 3.83
CA ILE A 30 7.61 -3.89 4.00
C ILE A 30 6.89 -4.32 2.73
N HIS A 31 7.26 -5.47 2.15
CA HIS A 31 6.72 -5.94 0.89
C HIS A 31 6.06 -7.30 1.05
N THR A 32 4.81 -7.38 0.61
CA THR A 32 4.03 -8.62 0.54
C THR A 32 3.49 -8.77 -0.88
N ASN A 33 3.59 -9.95 -1.47
CA ASN A 33 2.91 -10.25 -2.74
C ASN A 33 1.84 -11.30 -2.46
N ILE A 34 0.57 -10.92 -2.68
CA ILE A 34 -0.58 -11.80 -2.47
C ILE A 34 -1.02 -12.51 -3.75
N ALA A 35 -0.46 -12.13 -4.91
CA ALA A 35 -0.68 -12.65 -6.26
C ALA A 35 -2.16 -12.72 -6.70
N ASP A 36 -2.44 -12.53 -7.98
CA ASP A 36 -3.79 -12.73 -8.56
C ASP A 36 -4.87 -11.84 -7.89
N PHE A 37 -4.79 -10.52 -8.15
CA PHE A 37 -5.68 -9.45 -7.66
C PHE A 37 -7.15 -9.88 -7.46
N GLY A 38 -7.75 -10.59 -8.42
CA GLY A 38 -9.17 -10.99 -8.39
C GLY A 38 -9.50 -12.20 -7.51
N LYS A 39 -8.52 -12.94 -6.98
CA LYS A 39 -8.74 -14.14 -6.14
C LYS A 39 -8.37 -13.96 -4.68
N THR A 40 -7.78 -12.82 -4.32
CA THR A 40 -7.32 -12.61 -2.96
C THR A 40 -8.46 -12.13 -2.07
N GLU A 41 -8.65 -12.83 -0.95
CA GLU A 41 -9.67 -12.45 0.05
C GLU A 41 -9.36 -11.08 0.66
N ALA A 42 -8.09 -10.68 0.71
CA ALA A 42 -7.68 -9.35 1.17
C ALA A 42 -8.27 -8.23 0.30
N CYS A 43 -8.18 -8.32 -1.03
CA CYS A 43 -8.76 -7.29 -1.91
C CYS A 43 -10.27 -7.19 -1.75
N LYS A 44 -10.98 -8.32 -1.60
CA LYS A 44 -12.43 -8.31 -1.33
C LYS A 44 -12.76 -7.69 0.03
N TYR A 45 -12.07 -8.12 1.09
CA TYR A 45 -12.30 -7.67 2.46
C TYR A 45 -12.10 -6.15 2.60
N TYR A 46 -11.03 -5.62 2.00
CA TYR A 46 -10.71 -4.19 2.00
C TYR A 46 -11.35 -3.41 0.84
N GLN A 47 -12.25 -4.04 0.06
CA GLN A 47 -12.95 -3.45 -1.08
C GLN A 47 -12.04 -2.78 -2.13
N VAL A 48 -10.85 -3.34 -2.35
CA VAL A 48 -9.90 -2.89 -3.37
C VAL A 48 -10.35 -3.40 -4.73
N ASN A 49 -11.05 -2.55 -5.48
CA ASN A 49 -11.60 -2.90 -6.81
C ASN A 49 -10.70 -2.46 -7.98
N ALA A 50 -9.74 -1.57 -7.73
CA ALA A 50 -8.78 -1.10 -8.71
C ALA A 50 -7.43 -0.79 -8.04
N ILE A 51 -6.37 -0.75 -8.85
CA ILE A 51 -5.04 -0.27 -8.45
C ILE A 51 -4.68 1.00 -9.24
N PRO A 52 -3.86 1.92 -8.69
CA PRO A 52 -3.34 1.90 -7.32
C PRO A 52 -4.45 2.15 -6.28
N ALA A 53 -4.30 1.59 -5.08
CA ALA A 53 -5.14 1.82 -3.92
C ALA A 53 -4.26 2.01 -2.68
N ASN A 54 -4.71 2.82 -1.71
CA ASN A 54 -4.01 2.91 -0.42
C ASN A 54 -4.97 3.11 0.74
N MET A 55 -4.50 2.73 1.93
CA MET A 55 -5.21 2.90 3.19
C MET A 55 -4.22 3.43 4.22
N LEU A 56 -4.65 4.43 4.98
CA LEU A 56 -3.91 4.91 6.14
C LEU A 56 -4.52 4.29 7.39
N ILE A 57 -3.71 3.53 8.12
CA ILE A 57 -4.13 2.81 9.33
C ILE A 57 -3.46 3.45 10.54
N ASN A 58 -4.23 3.72 11.59
CA ASN A 58 -3.72 4.27 12.83
C ASN A 58 -3.17 3.15 13.77
N PRO A 59 -2.48 3.50 14.88
CA PRO A 59 -1.92 2.50 15.79
C PRO A 59 -2.95 1.53 16.43
N GLU A 60 -4.22 1.92 16.53
CA GLU A 60 -5.31 1.06 17.00
C GLU A 60 -5.84 0.11 15.91
N GLY A 61 -5.24 0.10 14.72
CA GLY A 61 -5.64 -0.77 13.60
C GLY A 61 -6.85 -0.27 12.82
N ARG A 62 -7.26 1.01 12.99
CA ARG A 62 -8.39 1.60 12.28
C ARG A 62 -7.94 2.28 11.00
N ILE A 63 -8.68 2.04 9.91
CA ILE A 63 -8.52 2.80 8.67
C ILE A 63 -9.07 4.22 8.91
N ILE A 64 -8.21 5.23 8.76
CA ILE A 64 -8.54 6.65 8.99
C ILE A 64 -8.56 7.48 7.71
N ALA A 65 -8.07 6.93 6.60
CA ALA A 65 -8.22 7.48 5.25
C ALA A 65 -7.98 6.38 4.21
N MET A 66 -8.54 6.56 3.02
CA MET A 66 -8.36 5.66 1.89
C MET A 66 -8.18 6.47 0.61
N ASP A 67 -7.53 5.87 -0.37
CA ASP A 67 -7.39 6.38 -1.73
C ASP A 67 -6.83 7.81 -1.87
N LEU A 68 -5.95 8.19 -0.94
CA LEU A 68 -5.27 9.47 -0.96
C LEU A 68 -4.29 9.55 -2.14
N ARG A 69 -4.27 10.67 -2.87
CA ARG A 69 -3.35 10.90 -4.00
C ARG A 69 -2.79 12.33 -3.95
N GLY A 70 -1.66 12.53 -4.64
CA GLY A 70 -1.05 13.85 -4.83
C GLY A 70 -0.93 14.66 -3.54
N ASP A 71 -1.35 15.93 -3.60
CA ASP A 71 -1.27 16.87 -2.47
C ASP A 71 -2.10 16.44 -1.26
N GLU A 72 -3.22 15.74 -1.47
CA GLU A 72 -4.09 15.29 -0.39
C GLU A 72 -3.39 14.25 0.50
N LEU A 73 -2.63 13.35 -0.13
CA LEU A 73 -1.79 12.39 0.58
C LEU A 73 -0.79 13.12 1.47
N ILE A 74 -0.04 14.07 0.92
CA ILE A 74 0.99 14.80 1.67
C ILE A 74 0.37 15.58 2.83
N LYS A 75 -0.70 16.35 2.57
CA LYS A 75 -1.41 17.12 3.61
C LYS A 75 -1.93 16.23 4.74
N THR A 76 -2.50 15.07 4.40
CA THR A 76 -3.01 14.14 5.41
C THR A 76 -1.89 13.53 6.23
N LEU A 77 -0.81 13.07 5.60
CA LEU A 77 0.34 12.51 6.30
C LEU A 77 1.02 13.53 7.21
N THR A 78 1.19 14.78 6.77
CA THR A 78 1.74 15.85 7.61
C THR A 78 0.87 16.16 8.82
N ARG A 79 -0.46 16.06 8.68
CA ARG A 79 -1.40 16.31 9.78
C ARG A 79 -1.39 15.21 10.85
N VAL A 80 -1.18 13.96 10.43
CA VAL A 80 -1.36 12.78 11.29
C VAL A 80 -0.06 12.21 11.85
N ILE A 81 1.06 12.38 11.13
CA ILE A 81 2.38 11.90 11.57
C ILE A 81 3.04 13.02 12.37
N LYS A 82 3.28 12.76 13.64
CA LYS A 82 4.09 13.62 14.53
C LYS A 82 5.55 13.17 14.55
#